data_AF-A0A1I2BZB8-F1
#
_entry.id   AF-A0A1I2BZB8-F1
#
_cell.length_a   1.000
_cell.length_b   1.000
_cell.length_c   1.000
_cell.angle_alpha   90.00
_cell.angle_beta   90.00
_cell.angle_gamma   90.00
#
_symmetry.space_group_name_H-M   'P 1'
#
loop_
_entity.id
_entity.type
_entity.pdbx_description
1 polymer ?
#
loop_
_entity_poly.entity_id
_entity_poly.type
_entity_poly.pdbx_seq_one_letter_code
_entity_poly.pdbx_strand_id
1 'polypeptide(L)'
;MWERALIVAVSFGGMLLYDGITLRGKTTKKDKWLYVLITAGCLYMGIDYVVNKDWLDYFDVVEQVLGGPAKQINSMLGGPN
;
A
#
# COMPACT_ATOMS: atom_id res chain seq x y z
N MET A 1 -11.19 -7.75 -15.33
CA MET A 1 -11.40 -8.15 -13.91
C MET A 1 -10.53 -9.33 -13.52
N TRP A 2 -10.59 -10.47 -14.23
CA TRP A 2 -9.79 -11.67 -13.92
C TRP A 2 -8.28 -11.44 -13.95
N GLU A 3 -7.76 -10.73 -14.95
CA GLU A 3 -6.33 -10.40 -15.06
C GLU A 3 -5.85 -9.56 -13.87
N ARG A 4 -6.63 -8.58 -13.43
CA ARG A 4 -6.32 -7.74 -12.27
C ARG A 4 -6.31 -8.57 -10.98
N ALA A 5 -7.30 -9.44 -10.80
CA ALA A 5 -7.35 -10.36 -9.67
C ALA A 5 -6.12 -11.29 -9.63
N LEU A 6 -5.70 -11.77 -10.79
CA LEU A 6 -4.51 -12.62 -10.93
C LEU A 6 -3.22 -11.85 -10.61
N ILE A 7 -3.08 -10.61 -11.08
CA ILE A 7 -1.93 -9.74 -10.74
C ILE A 7 -1.86 -9.51 -9.23
N VAL A 8 -2.98 -9.16 -8.60
CA VAL A 8 -3.04 -8.95 -7.14
C VAL A 8 -2.72 -10.26 -6.42
N ALA A 9 -3.31 -11.39 -6.80
CA ALA A 9 -3.07 -12.68 -6.16
C ALA A 9 -1.60 -13.13 -6.25
N VAL A 10 -0.95 -12.95 -7.41
CA VAL A 10 0.46 -13.30 -7.59
C VAL A 10 1.36 -12.35 -6.80
N SER A 11 1.09 -11.05 -6.84
CA SER A 11 1.90 -10.04 -6.13
C SER A 11 1.80 -10.20 -4.62
N PHE A 12 0.58 -10.25 -4.09
CA PHE A 12 0.33 -10.43 -2.65
C PHE A 12 0.72 -11.82 -2.17
N GLY A 13 0.40 -12.86 -2.92
CA GLY A 13 0.78 -14.23 -2.60
C GLY A 13 2.28 -14.41 -2.55
N GLY A 14 3.01 -13.87 -3.53
CA GLY A 14 4.47 -13.89 -3.57
C GLY A 14 5.11 -13.14 -2.41
N MET A 15 4.63 -11.92 -2.11
CA MET A 15 5.07 -11.14 -0.95
C MET A 15 4.86 -11.91 0.36
N LEU A 16 3.63 -12.40 0.62
CA LEU A 16 3.30 -13.09 1.86
C LEU A 16 4.10 -14.39 2.04
N LEU A 17 4.34 -15.13 0.95
CA LEU A 17 5.20 -16.32 0.97
C LEU A 17 6.65 -15.96 1.32
N TYR A 18 7.20 -14.95 0.65
CA TYR A 18 8.59 -14.52 0.89
C TYR A 18 8.77 -13.98 2.32
N ASP A 19 7.86 -13.13 2.77
CA ASP A 19 7.87 -12.56 4.12
C ASP A 19 7.66 -13.65 5.18
N GLY A 20 6.75 -14.58 4.93
CA GLY A 20 6.47 -15.71 5.82
C GLY A 20 7.68 -16.61 6.03
N ILE A 21 8.56 -16.74 5.03
CA ILE A 21 9.82 -17.50 5.15
C ILE A 21 10.91 -16.63 5.79
N THR A 22 11.03 -15.38 5.36
CA THR A 22 12.17 -14.50 5.71
C THR A 22 12.05 -13.87 7.09
N LEU A 23 10.85 -13.45 7.49
CA LEU A 23 10.55 -12.75 8.75
C LEU A 23 10.18 -13.70 9.89
N ARG A 24 10.11 -15.02 9.62
CA ARG A 24 9.75 -16.04 10.61
C ARG A 24 10.71 -16.02 11.79
N GLY A 25 10.19 -15.67 12.96
CA GLY A 25 10.98 -15.63 14.21
C GLY A 25 11.90 -14.41 14.36
N LYS A 26 11.93 -13.49 13.39
CA LYS A 26 12.77 -12.27 13.42
C LYS A 26 12.01 -10.99 13.80
N THR A 27 10.70 -11.08 14.01
CA THR A 27 9.82 -9.92 14.23
C THR A 27 9.24 -9.90 15.65
N THR A 28 9.20 -8.71 16.25
CA THR A 28 8.57 -8.51 17.57
C THR A 28 7.05 -8.42 17.46
N LYS A 29 6.32 -8.49 18.60
CA LYS A 29 4.85 -8.36 18.62
C LYS A 29 4.36 -7.03 18.04
N LYS A 30 5.12 -5.94 18.23
CA LYS A 30 4.78 -4.62 17.68
C LYS A 30 4.96 -4.58 16.17
N ASP A 31 6.06 -5.14 15.67
CA ASP A 31 6.35 -5.20 14.22
C ASP A 31 5.29 -6.03 13.49
N LYS A 32 4.84 -7.14 14.11
CA LYS A 32 3.75 -7.95 13.55
C LYS A 32 2.43 -7.19 13.45
N TRP A 33 2.10 -6.38 14.46
CA TRP A 33 0.89 -5.55 14.43
C TRP A 33 0.96 -4.47 13.35
N LEU A 34 2.10 -3.79 13.23
CA LEU A 34 2.32 -2.80 12.18
C LEU A 34 2.28 -3.45 10.79
N TYR A 35 2.91 -4.61 10.64
CA TYR A 35 2.88 -5.41 9.41
C TYR A 35 1.45 -5.78 9.02
N VAL A 36 0.63 -6.26 9.96
CA VAL A 36 -0.78 -6.60 9.71
C VAL A 36 -1.58 -5.36 9.27
N LEU A 37 -1.39 -4.21 9.93
CA LEU A 37 -2.07 -2.97 9.55
C LEU A 37 -1.71 -2.51 8.13
N ILE A 38 -0.41 -2.50 7.79
CA ILE A 38 0.06 -2.13 6.46
C ILE A 38 -0.46 -3.12 5.40
N THR A 39 -0.36 -4.42 5.69
CA THR A 39 -0.83 -5.49 4.81
C THR A 39 -2.33 -5.37 4.55
N ALA A 40 -3.13 -5.08 5.58
CA ALA A 40 -4.57 -4.87 5.45
C ALA A 40 -4.90 -3.64 4.58
N GLY A 41 -4.17 -2.54 4.74
CA GLY A 41 -4.30 -1.35 3.88
C GLY A 41 -3.97 -1.64 2.41
N CYS A 42 -2.88 -2.36 2.16
CA CYS A 42 -2.51 -2.79 0.81
C CYS A 42 -3.55 -3.74 0.18
N LEU A 43 -4.16 -4.63 0.99
CA LEU A 43 -5.20 -5.56 0.53
C LEU A 43 -6.47 -4.82 0.13
N TYR A 44 -6.85 -3.80 0.91
CA TYR A 44 -7.97 -2.92 0.57
C TYR A 44 -7.75 -2.23 -0.78
N MET A 45 -6.58 -1.62 -0.99
CA MET A 45 -6.23 -0.97 -2.27
C MET A 45 -6.19 -1.97 -3.44
N GLY A 46 -5.70 -3.19 -3.20
CA GLY A 46 -5.71 -4.26 -4.19
C GLY A 46 -7.13 -4.69 -4.57
N ILE A 47 -8.05 -4.77 -3.60
CA ILE A 47 -9.47 -5.07 -3.84
C ILE A 47 -10.12 -3.94 -4.64
N ASP A 48 -9.84 -2.69 -4.29
CA ASP A 48 -10.33 -1.50 -5.00
C ASP A 48 -9.90 -1.52 -6.48
N TYR A 49 -8.61 -1.76 -6.73
CA TYR A 49 -8.05 -1.92 -8.08
C TYR A 49 -8.71 -3.05 -8.90
N VAL A 50 -9.02 -4.18 -8.26
CA VAL A 50 -9.65 -5.35 -8.91
C VAL A 50 -11.13 -5.10 -9.21
N VAL A 51 -11.83 -4.45 -8.30
CA VAL A 51 -13.27 -4.17 -8.41
C VAL A 51 -13.53 -2.96 -9.32
N ASN A 52 -12.50 -2.13 -9.59
CA ASN A 52 -12.59 -0.96 -10.46
C ASN A 52 -13.79 -0.07 -10.10
N LYS A 53 -14.06 0.03 -8.79
CA LYS A 53 -15.03 0.94 -8.20
C LYS A 53 -14.23 2.12 -7.65
N ASP A 54 -14.67 3.35 -7.93
CA ASP A 54 -14.17 4.55 -7.25
C ASP A 54 -14.74 4.58 -5.82
N TRP A 55 -14.30 3.67 -4.94
CA TRP A 55 -14.52 3.86 -3.51
C TRP A 55 -13.54 4.91 -3.01
N LEU A 56 -14.04 5.83 -2.15
CA LEU A 56 -13.32 6.96 -1.53
C LEU A 56 -11.82 6.90 -1.78
N ASP A 57 -11.38 7.66 -2.79
CA ASP A 57 -10.05 7.55 -3.37
C ASP A 57 -9.02 7.70 -2.25
N TYR A 58 -8.32 6.61 -1.89
CA TYR A 58 -7.30 6.69 -0.85
C TYR A 58 -6.17 7.64 -1.28
N PHE A 59 -6.04 7.90 -2.59
CA PHE A 59 -5.24 8.99 -3.11
C PHE A 59 -5.70 10.36 -2.62
N ASP A 60 -7.00 10.65 -2.51
CA ASP A 60 -7.50 11.93 -1.97
C ASP A 60 -7.14 12.09 -0.48
N VAL A 61 -7.20 11.00 0.31
CA VAL A 61 -6.85 11.05 1.74
C VAL A 61 -5.33 11.17 1.92
N VAL A 62 -4.56 10.42 1.14
CA VAL A 62 -3.10 10.50 1.11
C VAL A 62 -2.65 11.86 0.57
N GLU A 63 -3.31 12.44 -0.43
CA GLU A 63 -3.05 13.78 -0.93
C GLU A 63 -3.45 14.85 0.09
N GLN A 64 -4.55 14.69 0.82
CA GLN A 64 -4.89 15.60 1.92
C GLN A 64 -3.87 15.57 3.05
N VAL A 65 -3.36 14.38 3.41
CA VAL A 65 -2.45 14.23 4.57
C VAL A 65 -0.98 14.46 4.20
N LEU A 66 -0.55 13.98 3.03
CA LEU A 66 0.84 13.98 2.57
C LEU A 66 1.09 14.92 1.36
N GLY A 67 0.05 15.45 0.70
CA GLY A 67 0.20 16.38 -0.41
C GLY A 67 0.76 17.75 0.01
N GLY A 68 0.48 18.21 1.24
CA GLY A 68 1.12 19.40 1.81
C GLY A 68 2.64 19.24 1.94
N PRO A 69 3.13 18.19 2.63
CA PRO A 69 4.56 17.83 2.69
C PRO A 69 5.18 17.59 1.31
N ALA A 70 4.48 16.90 0.41
CA ALA A 70 4.98 16.60 -0.93
C ALA A 70 5.17 17.87 -1.77
N LYS A 71 4.24 18.84 -1.68
CA LYS A 71 4.38 20.16 -2.34
C LYS A 71 5.55 20.97 -1.77
N GLN A 72 5.79 20.91 -0.46
CA GLN A 72 6.96 21.55 0.14
C GLN A 72 8.28 20.94 -0.33
N ILE A 73 8.35 19.60 -0.42
CA ILE A 73 9.54 18.91 -0.94
C ILE A 73 9.76 19.25 -2.43
N ASN A 74 8.70 19.28 -3.23
CA ASN A 74 8.79 19.64 -4.65
C ASN A 74 9.25 21.10 -4.85
N SER A 75 8.78 22.03 -4.02
CA SER A 75 9.22 23.43 -4.00
C SER A 75 10.69 23.57 -3.60
N MET A 76 11.15 22.79 -2.61
CA MET A 76 12.56 22.76 -2.20
C MET A 76 13.49 22.15 -3.26
N LEU A 77 12.97 21.29 -4.13
CA LEU A 77 13.70 20.65 -5.23
C LEU A 77 13.58 21.40 -6.57
N GLY A 78 12.87 22.55 -6.60
CA GLY A 78 12.79 23.43 -7.76
C GLY A 78 11.68 23.13 -8.77
N GLY A 79 10.66 22.33 -8.40
CA GLY A 79 9.49 22.08 -9.24
C GLY A 79 8.55 23.29 -9.31
N PRO A 80 7.93 23.59 -10.48
CA PRO A 80 6.94 24.66 -10.59
C PRO A 80 5.67 24.33 -9.77
N ASN A 81 5.11 25.37 -9.13
CA ASN A 81 3.92 25.32 -8.28
C ASN A 81 2.65 24.90 -9.02
#